data_AF-W9SM87-F1
#
_entry.id   AF-W9SM87-F1
#
_cell.length_a   1.000
_cell.length_b   1.000
_cell.length_c   1.000
_cell.angle_alpha   90.00
_cell.angle_beta   90.00
_cell.angle_gamma   90.00
#
_symmetry.space_group_name_H-M   'P 1'
#
loop_
_entity.id
_entity.type
_entity.pdbx_description
1 polymer ?
#
loop_
_entity_poly.entity_id
_entity_poly.type
_entity_poly.pdbx_seq_one_letter_code
_entity_poly.pdbx_strand_id
1 'polypeptide(L)' 'MQFKKDVKRQKPTYITITDILKKGGREPIPPPIKVVLKKFGDVMPDKLLKTLPPRGSVQYKIELVLKMFGLWI' A
#
# COMPACT_ATOMS: atom_id res chain seq x y z
N MET A 1 23.71 0.48 -6.02
CA MET A 1 22.61 -0.05 -6.86
C MET A 1 23.17 -1.03 -7.88
N GLN A 2 22.66 -2.26 -7.91
CA GLN A 2 23.21 -3.37 -8.70
C GLN A 2 23.16 -3.12 -10.21
N PHE A 3 22.06 -2.53 -10.70
CA PHE A 3 21.86 -2.14 -12.10
C PHE A 3 23.03 -1.35 -12.70
N LYS A 4 23.52 -0.32 -12.00
CA LYS A 4 24.66 0.50 -12.48
C LYS A 4 25.97 -0.30 -12.61
N LYS A 5 26.14 -1.37 -11.82
CA LYS A 5 27.33 -2.23 -11.88
C LYS A 5 27.24 -3.20 -13.04
N ASP A 6 26.06 -3.74 -13.32
CA ASP A 6 25.85 -4.70 -14.41
C ASP A 6 25.85 -4.05 -15.79
N VAL A 7 25.33 -2.81 -15.91
CA VAL A 7 25.46 -1.99 -17.13
C VAL A 7 26.94 -1.73 -17.46
N LYS A 8 27.76 -1.35 -16.46
CA LYS A 8 29.19 -1.12 -16.65
C LYS A 8 29.96 -2.38 -17.07
N ARG A 9 29.46 -3.56 -16.71
CA ARG A 9 30.06 -4.86 -17.02
C ARG A 9 29.52 -5.46 -18.33
N GLN A 10 28.75 -4.69 -19.10
CA GLN A 10 28.11 -5.11 -20.35
C GLN A 10 27.31 -6.41 -20.22
N LYS A 11 26.79 -6.69 -19.02
CA LYS A 11 25.90 -7.83 -18.82
C LYS A 11 24.53 -7.51 -19.40
N PRO A 12 23.83 -8.49 -20.00
CA PRO A 12 22.48 -8.28 -20.49
C PRO A 12 21.61 -7.77 -19.33
N THR A 13 21.06 -6.56 -19.49
CA THR A 13 20.29 -5.89 -18.46
C THR A 13 18.96 -5.45 -19.07
N TYR A 14 17.86 -5.99 -18.55
CA TYR A 14 16.51 -5.71 -19.06
C TYR A 14 15.85 -4.63 -18.22
N ILE A 15 15.27 -3.65 -18.89
CA ILE A 15 14.43 -2.62 -18.26
C ILE A 15 12.99 -2.95 -18.63
N THR A 16 12.16 -3.19 -17.63
CA THR A 16 10.71 -3.31 -17.79
C THR A 16 10.07 -2.00 -17.36
N ILE A 17 9.45 -1.29 -18.30
CA ILE A 17 8.57 -0.17 -17.98
C ILE A 17 7.17 -0.77 -17.89
N THR A 18 6.64 -0.90 -16.68
CA THR A 18 5.22 -1.20 -16.52
C THR A 18 4.44 0.01 -16.99
N ASP A 19 3.57 -0.19 -17.98
CA ASP A 19 2.65 0.83 -18.42
C ASP A 19 1.57 1.00 -17.33
N ILE A 20 1.90 1.77 -16.28
CA ILE A 20 0.95 2.15 -15.22
C ILE A 20 -0.05 3.19 -15.77
N LEU A 21 -0.04 3.45 -17.07
CA LEU A 21 -0.90 4.41 -17.70
C LEU A 21 -2.27 3.79 -17.97
N LYS A 22 -3.18 4.19 -17.08
CA LYS A 22 -4.62 4.37 -17.31
C LYS A 22 -5.51 3.15 -17.11
N LYS A 23 -5.48 2.59 -15.89
CA LYS A 23 -6.74 2.21 -15.21
C LYS A 23 -7.08 3.21 -14.10
N GLY A 24 -6.85 4.50 -14.38
CA GLY A 24 -7.34 5.63 -13.58
C GLY A 24 -8.81 5.98 -13.81
N GLY A 25 -9.53 5.17 -14.59
CA GLY A 25 -10.98 5.16 -14.56
C GLY A 25 -11.41 4.23 -13.45
N ARG A 26 -11.83 4.79 -12.30
CA ARG A 26 -12.63 4.01 -11.34
C ARG A 26 -13.81 3.47 -12.14
N GLU A 27 -13.87 2.16 -12.35
CA GLU A 27 -15.08 1.53 -12.88
C GLU A 27 -16.25 2.00 -11.99
N PRO A 28 -17.39 2.40 -12.58
CA PRO A 28 -18.50 2.91 -11.78
C PRO A 28 -18.91 1.85 -10.77
N ILE A 29 -19.01 2.26 -9.50
CA ILE A 29 -19.37 1.35 -8.41
C ILE A 29 -20.72 0.68 -8.77
N PRO A 30 -20.79 -0.66 -8.79
CA PRO A 30 -22.03 -1.38 -9.07
C PRO A 30 -23.17 -0.93 -8.13
N PRO A 31 -24.43 -0.88 -8.60
CA PRO A 31 -25.57 -0.42 -7.80
C PRO A 31 -25.72 -1.10 -6.43
N PRO A 32 -25.55 -2.43 -6.29
CA PRO A 32 -25.63 -3.09 -4.98
C PRO A 32 -24.56 -2.58 -4.01
N ILE A 33 -23.36 -2.33 -4.51
CA ILE A 33 -22.23 -1.85 -3.70
C ILE A 33 -22.48 -0.40 -3.26
N LYS A 34 -23.10 0.43 -4.12
CA LYS A 34 -23.50 1.80 -3.72
C LYS A 34 -24.49 1.80 -2.56
N VAL A 35 -25.44 0.86 -2.52
CA VAL A 35 -26.40 0.75 -1.41
C VAL A 35 -25.67 0.40 -0.11
N VAL A 36 -24.72 -0.54 -0.16
CA VAL A 36 -23.90 -0.92 0.99
C VAL A 36 -23.03 0.25 1.45
N LEU A 37 -22.33 0.94 0.55
CA LEU A 37 -21.51 2.09 0.91
C LEU A 37 -22.33 3.22 1.53
N LYS A 38 -23.54 3.47 1.03
CA LYS A 38 -24.45 4.46 1.63
C LYS A 38 -24.90 4.05 3.04
N LYS A 39 -25.08 2.75 3.28
CA LYS A 39 -25.43 2.21 4.60
C LYS A 39 -24.29 2.34 5.62
N PHE A 40 -23.04 2.26 5.18
CA PHE A 40 -21.83 2.31 6.03
C PHE A 40 -21.03 3.62 5.88
N GLY A 41 -21.67 4.70 5.42
CA GLY A 41 -21.00 6.00 5.21
C GLY A 41 -20.49 6.64 6.50
N ASP A 42 -21.01 6.21 7.64
CA ASP A 42 -20.54 6.56 8.99
C ASP A 42 -19.19 5.93 9.34
N VAL A 43 -18.91 4.73 8.82
CA VAL A 43 -17.66 3.99 9.07
C VAL A 43 -16.53 4.45 8.14
N MET A 44 -16.86 4.70 6.86
CA MET A 44 -15.91 5.16 5.84
C MET A 44 -16.37 6.48 5.22
N PRO A 45 -16.17 7.62 5.92
CA PRO A 45 -16.50 8.92 5.36
C PRO A 45 -15.57 9.27 4.19
N ASP A 46 -16.08 10.02 3.21
CA ASP A 46 -15.30 10.49 2.05
C ASP A 46 -14.08 11.35 2.44
N LYS A 47 -14.14 11.97 3.62
CA LYS A 47 -13.04 12.74 4.21
C LYS A 47 -12.78 12.21 5.60
N LEU A 48 -11.50 12.01 5.91
CA LEU A 48 -11.08 11.67 7.25
C LEU A 48 -11.51 12.78 8.22
N LEU A 49 -12.06 12.40 9.37
CA LEU A 49 -12.40 13.34 10.43
C LEU A 49 -11.13 14.10 10.85
N LYS A 50 -11.25 15.42 10.97
CA LYS A 50 -10.13 16.29 11.41
C LYS A 50 -9.71 16.00 12.85
N THR A 51 -10.64 15.51 13.64
CA THR A 51 -10.43 15.20 15.05
C THR A 51 -10.49 13.69 15.19
N LEU A 52 -9.38 13.12 15.63
CA LEU A 52 -9.35 11.70 15.98
C LEU A 52 -10.23 11.48 17.22
N PRO A 53 -10.91 10.32 17.31
CA PRO A 53 -11.55 9.94 18.55
C PRO A 53 -10.52 9.93 19.69
N PRO A 54 -10.96 10.13 20.95
CA PRO A 54 -10.08 10.00 22.10
C PRO A 54 -9.31 8.69 22.04
N ARG A 55 -8.03 8.73 22.40
CA ARG A 55 -7.20 7.52 22.46
C ARG A 55 -7.92 6.52 23.37
N GLY A 56 -8.28 5.36 22.81
CA GLY A 56 -8.94 4.31 23.59
C GLY A 56 -8.09 3.90 24.79
N SER A 57 -8.74 3.37 25.83
CA SER A 57 -8.08 2.87 27.04
C SER A 57 -7.05 1.76 26.76
N VAL A 58 -7.16 1.10 25.61
CA VAL A 58 -6.25 0.07 25.14
C VAL A 58 -5.10 0.71 24.35
N GLN A 59 -3.89 0.68 24.91
CA GLN A 59 -2.68 0.98 24.18
C GLN A 59 -2.18 -0.28 23.46
N TYR A 60 -2.13 -0.24 22.13
CA TYR A 60 -1.51 -1.30 21.34
C TYR A 60 0.00 -1.10 21.30
N LYS A 61 0.75 -1.97 21.95
CA LYS A 61 2.21 -2.02 21.85
C LYS A 61 2.59 -2.84 20.61
N ILE A 62 3.33 -2.24 19.69
CA ILE A 62 3.91 -2.96 18.55
C ILE A 62 5.35 -3.33 18.92
N GLU A 63 5.67 -4.62 18.88
CA GLU A 63 7.04 -5.11 19.06
C GLU A 63 7.71 -5.29 17.70
N LEU A 64 8.84 -4.62 17.50
CA LEU A 64 9.63 -4.77 16.28
C LEU A 64 10.57 -5.97 16.45
N VAL A 65 10.31 -7.04 15.70
CA VAL A 65 11.21 -8.19 15.64
C VAL A 65 12.23 -7.96 14.54
N LEU A 66 13.48 -7.65 14.92
CA LEU A 66 14.61 -7.68 14.01
C LEU A 66 14.98 -9.14 13.75
N LYS A 67 14.46 -9.71 12.66
CA LYS A 67 14.88 -11.02 12.21
C LYS A 67 16.25 -10.88 11.55
N MET A 68 17.30 -11.16 12.32
CA MET A 68 18.65 -11.32 11.77
C MET A 68 18.63 -12.58 10.90
N PHE A 69 18.55 -12.39 9.58
CA PHE A 69 18.80 -13.49 8.65
C PHE A 69 20.23 -13.96 8.89
N GLY A 70 20.35 -15.19 9.40
CA GLY A 70 21.60 -15.72 9.93
C GLY A 70 22.75 -15.60 8.95
N LEU A 71 23.91 -15.22 9.48
CA LEU A 71 25.18 -15.69 8.95
C LEU A 71 25.16 -17.21 9.02
N TRP A 72 24.88 -17.86 7.89
CA TRP A 72 25.39 -19.20 7.66
C TRP A 72 26.88 -19.04 7.32
N ILE A 73 27.72 -19.35 8.30
CA ILE A 73 29.13 -19.70 8.09
C ILE A 73 29.18 -21.09 7.48
#